data_AF-A0A970BET5-F1
#
_entry.id   AF-A0A970BET5-F1
#
_cell.length_a   1.000
_cell.length_b   1.000
_cell.length_c   1.000
_cell.angle_alpha   90.00
_cell.angle_beta   90.00
_cell.angle_gamma   90.00
#
_symmetry.space_group_name_H-M   'P 1'
#
loop_
_entity.id
_entity.type
_entity.pdbx_description
1 polymer ?
#
loop_
_entity_poly.entity_id
_entity_poly.type
_entity_poly.pdbx_seq_one_letter_code
_entity_poly.pdbx_strand_id
1 'polypeptide(L)' 'MSGTGRVADIAETVNGKVVILWHDTTTITGSVSVRDSVDDVIACHGHGGATVIEWELPDHG' A
#
# COMPACT_ATOMS: atom_id res chain seq x y z
N MET A 1 -6.85 -3.42 -14.72
CA MET A 1 -7.31 -4.71 -14.16
C MET A 1 -7.68 -4.42 -12.70
N SER A 2 -8.96 -4.51 -12.33
CA SER A 2 -9.39 -4.29 -10.93
C SER A 2 -9.42 -5.64 -10.21
N GLY A 3 -8.27 -6.06 -9.68
CA GLY A 3 -8.17 -7.26 -8.87
C GLY A 3 -8.81 -7.04 -7.51
N THR A 4 -9.84 -7.80 -7.17
CA THR A 4 -10.30 -7.93 -5.77
C THR A 4 -9.28 -8.81 -5.03
N GLY A 5 -8.49 -8.23 -4.13
CA GLY A 5 -7.44 -8.94 -3.37
C GLY A 5 -6.39 -8.00 -2.78
N ARG A 6 -5.32 -8.56 -2.16
CA ARG A 6 -4.18 -7.79 -1.66
C ARG A 6 -3.35 -7.24 -2.83
N VAL A 7 -3.57 -5.97 -3.15
CA VAL A 7 -2.96 -5.29 -4.32
C VAL A 7 -1.60 -4.66 -4.04
N ALA A 8 -1.22 -4.52 -2.77
CA ALA A 8 0.06 -3.96 -2.38
C ALA A 8 0.47 -4.36 -0.96
N ASP A 9 1.77 -4.29 -0.70
CA ASP A 9 2.38 -4.27 0.62
C ASP A 9 2.88 -2.87 0.95
N ILE A 10 2.79 -2.47 2.22
CA ILE A 10 3.10 -1.11 2.67
C ILE A 10 4.01 -1.17 3.90
N ALA A 11 5.01 -0.29 3.96
CA ALA A 11 5.84 -0.06 5.14
C ALA A 11 5.93 1.44 5.45
N GLU A 12 5.61 1.82 6.68
CA GLU A 12 5.87 3.17 7.20
C GLU A 12 7.27 3.23 7.82
N THR A 13 8.01 4.27 7.46
CA THR A 13 9.36 4.51 7.95
C THR A 13 9.32 5.43 9.18
N VAL A 14 10.39 5.44 9.97
CA VAL A 14 10.47 6.25 11.21
C VAL A 14 10.31 7.76 11.03
N ASN A 15 10.42 8.26 9.79
CA ASN A 15 10.20 9.67 9.47
C ASN A 15 8.78 9.97 8.93
N GLY A 16 7.87 9.01 9.01
CA GLY A 16 6.47 9.13 8.57
C GLY A 16 6.24 8.89 7.08
N LYS A 17 7.30 8.71 6.27
CA LYS A 17 7.15 8.36 4.85
C LYS A 17 6.73 6.90 4.69
N VAL A 18 5.97 6.64 3.62
CA VAL A 18 5.39 5.34 3.35
C VAL A 18 5.93 4.78 2.04
N VAL A 19 6.43 3.55 2.06
CA VAL A 19 6.85 2.80 0.87
C VAL A 19 5.76 1.80 0.51
N ILE A 20 5.36 1.76 -0.76
CA ILE A 20 4.34 0.86 -1.28
C ILE A 20 4.95 -0.02 -2.37
N LEU A 21 4.79 -1.33 -2.23
CA LEU A 21 5.09 -2.33 -3.25
C LEU A 21 3.77 -2.79 -3.89
N TRP A 22 3.54 -2.39 -5.14
CA TRP A 22 2.34 -2.79 -5.88
C TRP A 22 2.51 -4.19 -6.47
N HIS A 23 1.51 -5.04 -6.25
CA HIS A 23 1.44 -6.36 -6.84
C HIS A 23 0.84 -6.24 -8.25
N ASP A 24 1.64 -6.55 -9.26
CA ASP A 24 1.10 -6.80 -10.60
C ASP A 24 0.82 -8.31 -10.72
N THR A 25 -0.43 -8.69 -10.97
CA THR A 25 -0.81 -10.09 -11.18
C THR A 25 -0.44 -10.62 -12.57
N THR A 26 0.04 -9.75 -13.47
CA THR A 26 0.35 -10.07 -14.86
C THR A 26 1.83 -10.05 -15.20
N THR A 27 2.65 -9.38 -14.39
CA THR A 27 4.11 -9.36 -14.55
C THR A 27 4.79 -9.58 -13.22
N ILE A 28 5.94 -10.26 -13.23
CA ILE A 28 6.73 -10.53 -12.01
C ILE A 28 7.36 -9.26 -11.42
N THR A 29 7.27 -8.14 -12.15
CA THR A 29 7.81 -6.83 -11.79
C THR A 29 6.72 -5.99 -11.17
N GLY A 30 6.58 -6.07 -9.84
CA GLY A 30 5.83 -5.07 -9.09
C GLY A 30 6.44 -3.67 -9.26
N SER A 31 5.65 -2.62 -9.04
CA SER A 31 6.15 -1.24 -9.02
C SER A 31 6.30 -0.74 -7.58
N VAL A 32 7.28 0.13 -7.33
CA VAL A 32 7.51 0.73 -6.01
C VAL A 32 7.20 2.21 -6.07
N SER A 33 6.48 2.72 -5.07
CA SER A 33 6.23 4.15 -4.89
C SER A 33 6.46 4.58 -3.46
N VAL A 34 6.89 5.82 -3.26
CA VAL A 34 7.08 6.44 -1.94
C VAL A 34 6.10 7.59 -1.78
N ARG A 35 5.48 7.69 -0.61
CA ARG A 35 4.51 8.70 -0.22
C ARG A 35 4.96 9.44 1.03
N ASP A 36 4.47 10.66 1.21
CA ASP A 36 4.89 11.51 2.33
C ASP A 36 4.24 11.13 3.66
N SER A 37 3.08 10.49 3.62
CA SER A 37 2.34 10.03 4.80
C SER A 37 1.33 8.93 4.45
N VAL A 38 0.80 8.26 5.47
CA VAL A 38 -0.34 7.32 5.32
C VAL A 38 -1.59 8.03 4.78
N ASP A 39 -1.84 9.26 5.20
CA ASP A 39 -2.97 10.05 4.71
C ASP A 39 -2.88 10.30 3.20
N ASP A 40 -1.67 10.57 2.69
CA ASP A 40 -1.42 10.70 1.25
C ASP A 40 -1.65 9.37 0.51
N VAL A 41 -1.33 8.23 1.13
CA VAL A 41 -1.60 6.89 0.57
C VAL A 41 -3.11 6.67 0.44
N ILE A 42 -3.88 6.99 1.47
CA ILE A 42 -5.35 6.88 1.50
C ILE A 42 -5.96 7.80 0.45
N ALA A 43 -5.47 9.05 0.35
CA ALA A 43 -5.97 10.04 -0.59
C ALA A 43 -5.65 9.69 -2.05
N CYS A 44 -4.44 9.18 -2.32
CA CYS A 44 -3.99 8.88 -3.68
C CYS A 44 -4.52 7.57 -4.25
N HIS A 45 -5.12 6.68 -3.45
CA HIS A 45 -5.81 5.50 -3.98
C HIS A 45 -7.24 5.84 -4.46
N GLY A 46 -7.28 6.83 -5.36
CA GLY A 46 -8.46 7.43 -5.97
C GLY A 46 -9.12 6.54 -7.03
N HIS A 47 -9.65 5.40 -6.61
CA HIS A 47 -10.80 4.73 -7.24
C HIS A 47 -12.05 4.89 -6.33
N GLY A 48 -12.23 6.10 -5.77
CA GLY A 48 -13.39 6.42 -4.93
C GLY A 48 -13.37 5.84 -3.52
N GLY A 49 -12.19 5.57 -2.96
CA GLY A 49 -12.07 5.11 -1.56
C GLY A 49 -12.42 3.64 -1.32
N ALA A 50 -12.41 2.80 -2.37
CA ALA A 50 -12.75 1.38 -2.27
C ALA A 50 -11.63 0.50 -1.68
N THR A 51 -10.53 1.10 -1.21
CA THR A 51 -9.36 0.36 -0.70
C THR A 51 -9.25 0.54 0.80
N VAL A 52 -9.25 -0.59 1.51
CA VAL A 52 -9.03 -0.66 2.95
C VAL A 52 -7.55 -0.95 3.19
N ILE A 53 -6.91 -0.15 4.05
CA ILE A 53 -5.55 -0.43 4.53
C ILE A 53 -5.69 -1.22 5.82
N GLU A 54 -5.15 -2.43 5.84
CA GLU A 54 -5.07 -3.28 7.03
C GLU A 54 -3.62 -3.28 7.54
N TRP A 55 -3.43 -2.87 8.80
CA TRP A 55 -2.13 -2.90 9.44
C TRP A 55 -1.96 -4.22 10.19
N GLU A 56 -1.05 -5.05 9.72
CA GLU A 56 -0.54 -6.17 10.51
C GLU A 56 0.50 -5.61 11.48
N LEU A 57 0.07 -5.30 12.71
CA LEU A 57 1.02 -5.04 13.79
C LEU A 57 1.78 -6.34 14.08
N PRO A 58 3.11 -6.31 14.30
CA PRO A 58 3.80 -7.50 14.77
C PRO A 58 3.21 -7.90 16.13
N ASP A 59 2.81 -9.17 16.26
CA ASP A 59 2.43 -9.75 17.55
C ASP A 59 3.62 -9.58 18.51
N HIS A 60 3.48 -8.64 19.45
CA HIS A 60 4.37 -8.55 20.60
C HIS A 60 3.99 -9.68 21.56
N GLY A 61 4.57 -10.87 21.31
CA GLY A 61 4.54 -11.98 22.25
C GLY A 61 5.21 -11.67 23.58
#